data_AF-A0A553QFP8-F1
#
_entry.id   AF-A0A553QFP8-F1
#
_cell.length_a   1.000
_cell.length_b   1.000
_cell.length_c   1.000
_cell.angle_alpha   90.00
_cell.angle_beta   90.00
_cell.angle_gamma   90.00
#
_symmetry.space_group_name_H-M   'P 1'
#
loop_
_entity.id
_entity.type
_entity.pdbx_description
1 polymer ?
#
loop_
_entity_poly.entity_id
_entity_poly.type
_entity_poly.pdbx_seq_one_letter_code
_entity_poly.pdbx_strand_id
1 'polypeptide(L)'
;ACRMSVSLLSSAFRSLCISASSTIAPQAVCVSSCRSLMTSVCQWQNRTLWKNREKYTIRPIGMKKTGGRDHTGRIRTRGIGGGHKQRHRIIDYQRLRYEPGKENQPITEKVLEVRYDPCRSADIALVAGGNRKRWILASEHMEAGDMIKSSGAIGRMAVIGKEGDAHPVGALAVGTLVHSLEVYPGSGAIYIRAAGTCGVVLRKVNGTVIIQLPSKHQIQKKIGKAGKSRWLGRRPSSGWWKRKGGWAGRKIRPLPPLRSYLNLPPRDKS
;
A
#
# COMPACT_ATOMS: atom_id res chain seq x y z
N ALA A 1 29.25 43.31 13.98
CA ALA A 1 29.40 44.14 12.77
C ALA A 1 28.26 43.81 11.80
N CYS A 2 27.73 44.83 11.10
CA CYS A 2 26.53 44.92 10.24
C CYS A 2 25.17 44.89 10.98
N ARG A 3 24.54 46.04 11.34
CA ARG A 3 23.86 47.11 10.55
C ARG A 3 22.61 46.61 9.79
N MET A 4 21.40 46.93 10.30
CA MET A 4 20.41 47.93 9.80
C MET A 4 19.91 47.64 8.37
N SER A 5 18.60 47.55 8.10
CA SER A 5 17.72 48.73 8.03
C SER A 5 16.21 48.39 8.09
N VAL A 6 15.45 49.37 8.62
CA VAL A 6 14.00 49.56 8.48
C VAL A 6 13.81 50.79 7.58
N SER A 7 12.78 50.83 6.75
CA SER A 7 12.24 52.10 6.25
C SER A 7 10.72 52.03 6.09
N LEU A 8 10.09 53.13 6.49
CA LEU A 8 8.67 53.44 6.52
C LEU A 8 8.43 54.71 5.67
N LEU A 9 7.19 54.83 5.18
CA LEU A 9 6.41 56.07 4.92
C LEU A 9 6.91 57.08 3.85
N SER A 10 6.06 57.41 2.86
CA SER A 10 5.08 58.53 2.96
C SER A 10 4.55 59.02 1.60
N SER A 11 3.25 59.33 1.59
CA SER A 11 2.52 60.43 0.90
C SER A 11 2.63 60.66 -0.62
N ALA A 12 1.48 60.78 -1.30
CA ALA A 12 0.91 62.10 -1.62
C ALA A 12 -0.44 62.02 -2.40
N PHE A 13 -1.24 63.05 -2.15
CA PHE A 13 -2.58 63.37 -2.63
C PHE A 13 -2.73 63.53 -4.15
N ARG A 14 -3.95 63.29 -4.67
CA ARG A 14 -4.61 64.20 -5.62
C ARG A 14 -6.13 64.01 -5.62
N SER A 15 -6.82 65.13 -5.50
CA SER A 15 -8.26 65.29 -5.58
C SER A 15 -8.75 65.31 -7.04
N LEU A 16 -10.02 64.95 -7.23
CA LEU A 16 -10.86 65.58 -8.25
C LEU A 16 -12.34 65.40 -7.87
N CYS A 17 -13.01 66.53 -7.62
CA CYS A 17 -14.45 66.63 -7.49
C CYS A 17 -15.08 66.72 -8.89
N ILE A 18 -16.11 65.94 -9.17
CA ILE A 18 -17.14 66.29 -10.16
C ILE A 18 -18.49 65.90 -9.58
N SER A 19 -19.35 66.91 -9.50
CA SER A 19 -20.77 66.91 -9.13
C SER A 19 -21.63 66.17 -10.16
N ALA A 20 -22.58 65.35 -9.70
CA ALA A 20 -23.87 65.17 -10.37
C ALA A 20 -24.90 64.57 -9.40
N SER A 21 -25.93 65.35 -9.13
CA SER A 21 -27.16 64.96 -8.44
C SER A 21 -28.06 64.13 -9.38
N SER A 22 -28.51 62.96 -8.93
CA SER A 22 -29.71 62.32 -9.47
C SER A 22 -30.38 61.39 -8.45
N THR A 23 -31.57 61.84 -8.02
CA THR A 23 -32.77 61.07 -7.68
C THR A 23 -32.61 59.65 -7.12
N ILE A 24 -32.91 59.55 -5.82
CA ILE A 24 -33.14 58.33 -5.07
C ILE A 24 -34.41 57.64 -5.60
N ALA A 25 -34.27 56.42 -6.12
CA ALA A 25 -35.36 55.46 -6.29
C ALA A 25 -35.08 54.24 -5.39
N PRO A 26 -36.05 53.74 -4.60
CA PRO A 26 -35.83 52.62 -3.72
C PRO A 26 -35.77 51.34 -4.57
N GLN A 27 -34.56 50.83 -4.80
CA GLN A 27 -34.42 49.48 -5.32
C GLN A 27 -34.83 48.51 -4.21
N ALA A 28 -35.93 47.81 -4.44
CA ALA A 28 -36.34 46.68 -3.64
C ALA A 28 -35.14 45.74 -3.46
N VAL A 29 -34.74 45.53 -2.21
CA VAL A 29 -33.78 44.48 -1.86
C VAL A 29 -34.45 43.16 -2.16
N CYS A 30 -34.30 42.67 -3.38
CA CYS A 30 -34.56 41.28 -3.72
C CYS A 30 -33.58 40.47 -2.86
N VAL A 31 -34.09 39.93 -1.75
CA VAL A 31 -33.41 38.94 -0.93
C VAL A 31 -32.85 37.90 -1.89
N SER A 32 -31.53 37.92 -2.09
CA SER A 32 -30.87 36.94 -2.92
C SER A 32 -31.23 35.59 -2.33
N SER A 33 -32.06 34.84 -3.06
CA SER A 33 -32.43 33.47 -2.75
C SER A 33 -31.16 32.76 -2.28
N CYS A 34 -31.16 32.38 -1.01
CA CYS A 34 -30.07 31.63 -0.42
C CYS A 34 -29.79 30.47 -1.37
N ARG A 35 -28.60 30.45 -1.99
CA ARG A 35 -28.18 29.32 -2.81
C ARG A 35 -28.45 28.08 -1.98
N SER A 36 -29.40 27.27 -2.42
CA SER A 36 -29.59 25.95 -1.85
C SER A 36 -28.23 25.27 -1.94
N LEU A 37 -27.66 24.96 -0.78
CA LEU A 37 -26.55 24.03 -0.69
C LEU A 37 -27.10 22.69 -1.17
N MET A 38 -27.14 22.51 -2.49
CA MET A 38 -27.38 21.24 -3.16
C MET A 38 -26.20 20.33 -2.80
N THR A 39 -26.21 19.80 -1.58
CA THR A 39 -25.30 18.73 -1.15
C THR A 39 -25.76 17.41 -1.74
N SER A 40 -25.88 17.33 -3.05
CA SER A 40 -26.13 16.05 -3.74
C SER A 40 -25.83 16.09 -5.24
N VAL A 41 -24.93 16.96 -5.70
CA VAL A 41 -24.31 16.69 -7.00
C VAL A 41 -23.28 15.58 -6.76
N CYS A 42 -23.58 14.39 -7.29
CA CYS A 42 -22.62 13.28 -7.43
C CYS A 42 -21.49 13.74 -8.36
N GLN A 43 -20.59 14.60 -7.87
CA GLN A 43 -19.34 14.81 -8.56
C GLN A 43 -18.59 13.47 -8.55
N TRP A 44 -18.05 13.10 -9.70
CA TRP A 44 -17.01 12.09 -9.86
C TRP A 44 -15.74 12.52 -9.09
N GLN A 45 -15.78 12.52 -7.76
CA GLN A 45 -14.75 13.10 -6.88
C GLN A 45 -13.55 12.16 -6.72
N ASN A 46 -13.74 10.85 -6.92
CA ASN A 46 -12.71 9.84 -6.71
C ASN A 46 -11.93 9.54 -7.99
N ARG A 47 -11.21 10.54 -8.52
CA ARG A 47 -10.26 10.33 -9.64
C ARG A 47 -9.07 9.48 -9.16
N THR A 48 -9.13 8.17 -9.37
CA THR A 48 -8.02 7.22 -9.08
C THR A 48 -6.98 7.16 -10.20
N LEU A 49 -6.72 8.27 -10.87
CA LEU A 49 -5.78 8.35 -12.01
C LEU A 49 -4.37 7.83 -11.64
N TRP A 50 -3.96 7.99 -10.37
CA TRP A 50 -2.67 7.49 -9.88
C TRP A 50 -2.56 5.96 -9.91
N LYS A 51 -3.68 5.23 -9.93
CA LYS A 51 -3.72 3.76 -10.06
C LYS A 51 -3.66 3.29 -11.51
N ASN A 52 -4.14 4.12 -12.44
CA ASN A 52 -4.21 3.79 -13.87
C ASN A 52 -2.93 4.21 -14.58
N ARG A 53 -1.78 3.74 -14.09
CA ARG A 53 -0.49 4.00 -14.73
C ARG A 53 0.03 2.73 -15.36
N GLU A 54 0.35 2.81 -16.64
CA GLU A 54 0.84 1.68 -17.44
C GLU A 54 2.32 1.38 -17.16
N LYS A 55 3.16 2.42 -17.07
CA LYS A 55 4.62 2.27 -16.94
C LYS A 55 5.08 2.31 -15.48
N TYR A 56 5.99 1.41 -15.13
CA TYR A 56 6.65 1.42 -13.82
C TYR A 56 7.48 2.70 -13.62
N THR A 57 7.44 3.28 -12.42
CA THR A 57 8.23 4.49 -12.11
C THR A 57 8.71 4.44 -10.66
N ILE A 58 9.99 4.76 -10.45
CA ILE A 58 10.63 4.79 -9.13
C ILE A 58 10.24 6.06 -8.35
N ARG A 59 9.99 7.15 -9.08
CA ARG A 59 9.64 8.45 -8.51
C ARG A 59 8.31 8.37 -7.73
N PRO A 60 8.23 9.03 -6.56
CA PRO A 60 7.01 9.02 -5.75
C PRO A 60 5.87 9.75 -6.47
N ILE A 61 4.70 9.13 -6.50
CA ILE A 61 3.52 9.58 -7.24
C ILE A 61 2.55 10.30 -6.30
N GLY A 62 2.00 11.43 -6.74
CA GLY A 62 0.94 12.11 -5.99
C GLY A 62 -0.32 11.25 -5.90
N MET A 63 -0.73 10.90 -4.67
CA MET A 63 -1.91 10.09 -4.42
C MET A 63 -3.03 10.95 -3.81
N LYS A 64 -4.26 10.78 -4.32
CA LYS A 64 -5.48 11.32 -3.69
C LYS A 64 -6.12 10.25 -2.81
N LYS A 65 -6.41 10.60 -1.55
CA LYS A 65 -7.12 9.73 -0.60
C LYS A 65 -8.62 9.72 -0.89
N THR A 66 -9.28 8.58 -0.74
CA THR A 66 -10.72 8.41 -0.98
C THR A 66 -11.61 8.83 0.20
N GLY A 67 -11.06 8.86 1.41
CA GLY A 67 -11.83 9.22 2.61
C GLY A 67 -12.98 8.25 2.96
N GLY A 68 -12.88 6.99 2.52
CA GLY A 68 -13.88 5.95 2.78
C GLY A 68 -15.11 5.97 1.86
N ARG A 69 -15.05 6.77 0.78
CA ARG A 69 -16.13 6.89 -0.21
C ARG A 69 -15.91 5.98 -1.42
N ASP A 70 -17.01 5.52 -2.00
CA ASP A 70 -17.03 4.75 -3.25
C ASP A 70 -17.06 5.65 -4.49
N HIS A 71 -17.08 5.07 -5.70
CA HIS A 71 -17.13 5.83 -6.96
C HIS A 71 -18.39 6.72 -7.06
N THR A 72 -19.50 6.31 -6.44
CA THR A 72 -20.75 7.09 -6.30
C THR A 72 -20.65 8.24 -5.29
N GLY A 73 -19.55 8.38 -4.55
CA GLY A 73 -19.39 9.40 -3.51
C GLY A 73 -20.04 9.07 -2.16
N ARG A 74 -20.81 7.96 -2.07
CA ARG A 74 -21.37 7.48 -0.80
C ARG A 74 -20.28 6.88 0.10
N ILE A 75 -20.43 7.03 1.42
CA ILE A 75 -19.50 6.44 2.40
C ILE A 75 -19.77 4.94 2.52
N ARG A 76 -18.81 4.11 2.10
CA ARG A 76 -18.88 2.65 2.26
C ARG A 76 -18.14 2.18 3.51
N THR A 77 -16.99 2.79 3.77
CA THR A 77 -16.14 2.44 4.92
C THR A 77 -16.03 3.64 5.85
N ARG A 78 -16.63 3.54 7.03
CA ARG A 78 -16.53 4.55 8.09
C ARG A 78 -15.12 4.56 8.68
N GLY A 79 -14.75 5.63 9.37
CA GLY A 79 -13.45 5.68 10.06
C GLY A 79 -12.25 6.02 9.17
N ILE A 80 -12.43 6.33 7.88
CA ILE A 80 -11.33 6.69 6.96
C ILE A 80 -11.47 8.15 6.57
N GLY A 81 -10.45 8.98 6.77
CA GLY A 81 -10.48 10.39 6.35
C GLY A 81 -9.39 11.23 7.00
N GLY A 82 -9.04 12.34 6.34
CA GLY A 82 -7.96 13.22 6.79
C GLY A 82 -6.57 12.58 6.70
N GLY A 83 -5.73 12.88 7.70
CA GLY A 83 -4.34 12.44 7.80
C GLY A 83 -3.41 13.14 6.80
N HIS A 84 -2.10 13.12 7.08
CA HIS A 84 -1.08 13.80 6.29
C HIS A 84 -1.09 13.37 4.80
N LYS A 85 -0.75 14.30 3.88
CA LYS A 85 -0.64 13.99 2.45
C LYS A 85 0.48 12.96 2.24
N GLN A 86 0.23 11.97 1.39
CA GLN A 86 1.17 10.87 1.15
C GLN A 86 1.43 10.74 -0.35
N ARG A 87 2.65 10.33 -0.69
CA ARG A 87 3.01 9.96 -2.06
C ARG A 87 3.13 8.44 -2.15
N HIS A 88 2.61 7.88 -3.22
CA HIS A 88 2.64 6.45 -3.48
C HIS A 88 3.93 6.05 -4.18
N ARG A 89 4.58 4.99 -3.72
CA ARG A 89 5.72 4.36 -4.40
C ARG A 89 5.30 2.99 -4.92
N ILE A 90 5.51 2.77 -6.22
CA ILE A 90 5.18 1.52 -6.88
C ILE A 90 6.22 0.47 -6.46
N ILE A 91 5.78 -0.56 -5.74
CA ILE A 91 6.61 -1.72 -5.38
C ILE A 91 6.47 -2.79 -6.45
N ASP A 92 7.58 -3.43 -6.80
CA ASP A 92 7.59 -4.69 -7.51
C ASP A 92 7.49 -5.87 -6.51
N TYR A 93 6.31 -6.50 -6.45
CA TYR A 93 6.09 -7.67 -5.59
C TYR A 93 6.56 -8.98 -6.24
N GLN A 94 6.94 -8.94 -7.52
CA GLN A 94 7.46 -10.09 -8.24
C GLN A 94 9.00 -10.02 -8.23
N ARG A 95 9.63 -10.75 -7.30
CA ARG A 95 11.10 -10.74 -7.17
C ARG A 95 11.77 -11.29 -8.44
N LEU A 96 11.27 -12.42 -8.94
CA LEU A 96 11.77 -13.04 -10.16
C LEU A 96 11.05 -12.47 -11.38
N ARG A 97 11.61 -11.40 -11.95
CA ARG A 97 11.19 -10.82 -13.23
C ARG A 97 12.40 -10.73 -14.13
N TYR A 98 12.50 -11.58 -15.15
CA TYR A 98 13.65 -11.56 -16.04
C TYR A 98 13.69 -10.30 -16.91
N GLU A 99 14.88 -9.89 -17.32
CA GLU A 99 15.04 -8.89 -18.38
C GLU A 99 14.80 -9.57 -19.74
N PRO A 100 14.24 -8.86 -20.74
CA PRO A 100 14.10 -9.43 -22.08
C PRO A 100 15.46 -9.90 -22.59
N GLY A 101 15.56 -11.16 -23.01
CA GLY A 101 16.80 -11.78 -23.48
C GLY A 101 17.71 -12.43 -22.42
N LYS A 102 17.33 -12.40 -21.13
CA LYS A 102 18.06 -13.08 -20.03
C LYS A 102 17.17 -14.06 -19.27
N GLU A 103 16.51 -14.93 -20.01
CA GLU A 103 15.63 -15.94 -19.44
C GLU A 103 16.47 -17.01 -18.73
N ASN A 104 15.97 -17.51 -17.60
CA ASN A 104 16.57 -18.59 -16.79
C ASN A 104 17.91 -18.31 -16.10
N GLN A 105 18.43 -17.07 -16.13
CA GLN A 105 19.63 -16.70 -15.36
C GLN A 105 19.28 -16.13 -13.98
N PRO A 106 20.03 -16.49 -12.92
CA PRO A 106 19.82 -15.89 -11.61
C PRO A 106 20.12 -14.39 -11.66
N ILE A 107 19.22 -13.58 -11.11
CA ILE A 107 19.31 -12.13 -11.10
C ILE A 107 20.04 -11.73 -9.81
N THR A 108 21.19 -11.08 -9.94
CA THR A 108 21.88 -10.46 -8.80
C THR A 108 21.61 -8.96 -8.82
N GLU A 109 21.18 -8.40 -7.70
CA GLU A 109 20.87 -6.99 -7.56
C GLU A 109 21.61 -6.41 -6.34
N LYS A 110 21.96 -5.13 -6.38
CA LYS A 110 22.58 -4.39 -5.27
C LYS A 110 21.53 -3.51 -4.60
N VAL A 111 21.48 -3.55 -3.27
CA VAL A 111 20.66 -2.64 -2.46
C VAL A 111 21.34 -1.29 -2.44
N LEU A 112 20.62 -0.25 -2.85
CA LEU A 112 21.13 1.12 -2.87
C LEU A 112 20.80 1.85 -1.56
N GLU A 113 19.56 1.75 -1.11
CA GLU A 113 19.08 2.47 0.07
C GLU A 113 17.83 1.78 0.64
N VAL A 114 17.71 1.74 1.96
CA VAL A 114 16.48 1.34 2.66
C VAL A 114 15.77 2.58 3.19
N ARG A 115 14.48 2.70 2.88
CA ARG A 115 13.66 3.87 3.19
C ARG A 115 12.34 3.49 3.82
N TYR A 116 11.87 4.39 4.69
CA TYR A 116 10.51 4.36 5.20
C TYR A 116 9.46 4.62 4.10
N ASP A 117 8.34 3.89 4.14
CA ASP A 117 7.19 4.11 3.27
C ASP A 117 5.87 4.39 4.01
N PRO A 118 5.21 5.53 3.74
CA PRO A 118 3.99 5.89 4.47
C PRO A 118 2.73 5.14 4.01
N CYS A 119 2.77 4.40 2.89
CA CYS A 119 1.60 3.69 2.36
C CYS A 119 1.45 2.28 2.94
N ARG A 120 2.49 1.78 3.62
CA ARG A 120 2.55 0.42 4.19
C ARG A 120 3.30 0.46 5.52
N SER A 121 3.35 -0.67 6.22
CA SER A 121 4.06 -0.75 7.50
C SER A 121 5.52 -1.15 7.34
N ALA A 122 5.84 -1.98 6.33
CA ALA A 122 7.20 -2.43 6.05
C ALA A 122 8.02 -1.35 5.35
N ASP A 123 9.31 -1.32 5.64
CA ASP A 123 10.25 -0.49 4.91
C ASP A 123 10.50 -1.05 3.51
N ILE A 124 11.02 -0.18 2.65
CA ILE A 124 11.28 -0.51 1.25
C ILE A 124 12.76 -0.33 0.94
N ALA A 125 13.27 -1.24 0.11
CA ALA A 125 14.62 -1.14 -0.41
C ALA A 125 14.58 -0.70 -1.87
N LEU A 126 15.40 0.30 -2.21
CA LEU A 126 15.70 0.61 -3.61
C LEU A 126 16.80 -0.32 -4.05
N VAL A 127 16.52 -1.08 -5.10
CA VAL A 127 17.43 -2.09 -5.60
C VAL A 127 17.73 -1.82 -7.06
N ALA A 128 18.99 -2.03 -7.46
CA ALA A 128 19.47 -1.90 -8.82
C ALA A 128 20.11 -3.20 -9.31
N GLY A 129 19.74 -3.64 -10.51
CA GLY A 129 20.34 -4.80 -11.16
C GLY A 129 20.29 -4.62 -12.67
N GLY A 130 21.38 -4.92 -13.36
CA GLY A 130 21.50 -4.67 -14.81
C GLY A 130 21.16 -3.22 -15.14
N ASN A 131 20.13 -3.04 -15.96
CA ASN A 131 19.72 -1.72 -16.49
C ASN A 131 18.50 -1.12 -15.79
N ARG A 132 18.03 -1.71 -14.68
CA ARG A 132 16.80 -1.29 -14.01
C ARG A 132 16.97 -1.06 -12.52
N LYS A 133 16.11 -0.19 -12.00
CA LYS A 133 15.97 0.05 -10.56
C LYS A 133 14.52 -0.15 -10.16
N ARG A 134 14.29 -0.75 -9.00
CA ARG A 134 12.94 -1.03 -8.49
C ARG A 134 12.89 -0.98 -6.96
N TRP A 135 11.71 -0.64 -6.46
CA TRP A 135 11.38 -0.74 -5.04
C TRP A 135 10.89 -2.15 -4.73
N ILE A 136 11.50 -2.77 -3.74
CA ILE A 136 11.04 -4.03 -3.15
C ILE A 136 10.73 -3.83 -1.66
N LEU A 137 10.14 -4.83 -1.02
CA LEU A 137 10.06 -4.86 0.44
C LEU A 137 11.45 -5.15 1.02
N ALA A 138 11.86 -4.37 2.02
CA ALA A 138 13.07 -4.63 2.76
C ALA A 138 12.87 -5.79 3.74
N SER A 139 13.91 -6.59 3.95
CA SER A 139 13.98 -7.54 5.05
C SER A 139 14.53 -6.87 6.32
N GLU A 140 14.64 -7.61 7.41
CA GLU A 140 14.95 -7.08 8.74
C GLU A 140 16.37 -6.54 8.86
N HIS A 141 17.36 -7.27 8.35
CA HIS A 141 18.77 -6.92 8.40
C HIS A 141 19.32 -6.49 7.02
N MET A 142 18.46 -5.93 6.16
CA MET A 142 18.89 -5.44 4.85
C MET A 142 19.53 -4.06 4.97
N GLU A 143 20.76 -3.92 4.49
CA GLU A 143 21.52 -2.67 4.53
C GLU A 143 21.86 -2.17 3.12
N ALA A 144 22.25 -0.89 3.04
CA ALA A 144 22.72 -0.31 1.79
C ALA A 144 24.08 -0.93 1.41
N GLY A 145 24.20 -1.43 0.18
CA GLY A 145 25.40 -2.11 -0.30
C GLY A 145 25.24 -3.61 -0.48
N ASP A 146 24.25 -4.22 0.15
CA ASP A 146 24.01 -5.67 0.11
C ASP A 146 23.77 -6.19 -1.32
N MET A 147 24.29 -7.38 -1.59
CA MET A 147 24.00 -8.12 -2.82
C MET A 147 22.94 -9.18 -2.55
N ILE A 148 21.81 -9.05 -3.24
CA ILE A 148 20.68 -9.98 -3.18
C ILE A 148 20.58 -10.79 -4.47
N LYS A 149 20.25 -12.07 -4.34
CA LYS A 149 20.09 -13.01 -5.46
C LYS A 149 18.64 -13.43 -5.59
N SER A 150 18.12 -13.42 -6.81
CA SER A 150 16.79 -13.93 -7.14
C SER A 150 16.95 -15.04 -8.17
N SER A 151 16.54 -16.26 -7.83
CA SER A 151 16.66 -17.43 -8.71
C SER A 151 15.33 -18.17 -8.80
N GLY A 152 15.04 -18.70 -9.99
CA GLY A 152 13.89 -19.58 -10.23
C GLY A 152 14.22 -21.07 -10.18
N ALA A 153 15.50 -21.43 -9.99
CA ALA A 153 15.96 -22.81 -10.07
C ALA A 153 15.54 -23.63 -8.84
N ILE A 154 15.07 -24.87 -9.09
CA ILE A 154 14.78 -25.85 -8.05
C ILE A 154 15.85 -26.95 -8.17
N GLY A 155 16.85 -26.89 -7.30
CA GLY A 155 17.90 -27.91 -7.22
C GLY A 155 17.43 -29.19 -6.52
N ARG A 156 18.19 -30.28 -6.71
CA ARG A 156 17.98 -31.55 -5.98
C ARG A 156 18.26 -31.39 -4.49
N MET A 157 19.27 -30.60 -4.14
CA MET A 157 19.63 -30.27 -2.77
C MET A 157 18.93 -28.98 -2.33
N ALA A 158 18.54 -28.92 -1.06
CA ALA A 158 17.92 -27.74 -0.49
C ALA A 158 18.94 -26.61 -0.30
N VAL A 159 18.54 -25.39 -0.63
CA VAL A 159 19.36 -24.19 -0.42
C VAL A 159 19.11 -23.63 0.98
N ILE A 160 20.18 -23.27 1.68
CA ILE A 160 20.10 -22.50 2.93
C ILE A 160 19.78 -21.05 2.53
N GLY A 161 18.61 -20.56 2.94
CA GLY A 161 18.15 -19.23 2.57
C GLY A 161 18.98 -18.15 3.25
N LYS A 162 19.64 -17.30 2.46
CA LYS A 162 20.19 -16.04 2.93
C LYS A 162 19.09 -15.00 2.98
N GLU A 163 19.16 -14.09 3.93
CA GLU A 163 18.23 -12.97 4.00
C GLU A 163 18.32 -12.07 2.75
N GLY A 164 17.18 -11.55 2.29
CA GLY A 164 17.07 -10.73 1.07
C GLY A 164 17.01 -11.53 -0.24
N ASP A 165 17.52 -12.77 -0.23
CA ASP A 165 17.49 -13.66 -1.40
C ASP A 165 16.07 -14.19 -1.67
N ALA A 166 15.80 -14.43 -2.95
CA ALA A 166 14.52 -14.96 -3.42
C ALA A 166 14.74 -16.28 -4.16
N HIS A 167 14.14 -17.34 -3.62
CA HIS A 167 14.14 -18.69 -4.19
C HIS A 167 12.71 -19.23 -4.26
N PRO A 168 12.42 -20.18 -5.16
CA PRO A 168 11.17 -20.92 -5.10
C PRO A 168 11.08 -21.67 -3.77
N VAL A 169 9.89 -21.70 -3.16
CA VAL A 169 9.69 -22.33 -1.85
C VAL A 169 10.05 -23.82 -1.87
N GLY A 170 9.96 -24.47 -3.03
CA GLY A 170 10.38 -25.85 -3.24
C GLY A 170 11.90 -26.08 -3.08
N ALA A 171 12.73 -25.06 -3.31
CA ALA A 171 14.19 -25.15 -3.18
C ALA A 171 14.69 -24.92 -1.74
N LEU A 172 13.93 -24.21 -0.91
CA LEU A 172 14.35 -23.85 0.45
C LEU A 172 14.26 -25.04 1.41
N ALA A 173 15.13 -25.08 2.43
CA ALA A 173 15.05 -26.08 3.48
C ALA A 173 13.74 -25.97 4.29
N VAL A 174 13.30 -27.08 4.88
CA VAL A 174 12.18 -27.09 5.83
C VAL A 174 12.59 -26.33 7.09
N GLY A 175 11.66 -25.59 7.70
CA GLY A 175 11.93 -24.73 8.86
C GLY A 175 12.39 -23.32 8.51
N THR A 176 12.67 -23.03 7.23
CA THR A 176 13.10 -21.68 6.80
C THR A 176 12.02 -20.63 7.02
N LEU A 177 12.45 -19.45 7.46
CA LEU A 177 11.62 -18.26 7.58
C LEU A 177 11.50 -17.57 6.22
N VAL A 178 10.27 -17.32 5.80
CA VAL A 178 9.96 -16.73 4.48
C VAL A 178 8.96 -15.58 4.62
N HIS A 179 9.15 -14.54 3.80
CA HIS A 179 8.21 -13.43 3.65
C HIS A 179 7.91 -13.21 2.16
N SER A 180 6.98 -12.30 1.83
CA SER A 180 6.61 -11.97 0.44
C SER A 180 6.18 -13.18 -0.40
N LEU A 181 5.21 -13.96 0.10
CA LEU A 181 4.79 -15.19 -0.55
C LEU A 181 3.79 -14.96 -1.70
N GLU A 182 4.06 -15.61 -2.82
CA GLU A 182 3.15 -15.68 -3.97
C GLU A 182 2.12 -16.79 -3.79
N VAL A 183 0.88 -16.56 -4.23
CA VAL A 183 -0.18 -17.58 -4.22
C VAL A 183 0.01 -18.58 -5.35
N TYR A 184 -0.03 -18.10 -6.58
CA TYR A 184 0.32 -18.85 -7.79
C TYR A 184 1.69 -18.36 -8.28
N PRO A 185 2.49 -19.24 -8.92
CA PRO A 185 3.77 -18.82 -9.48
C PRO A 185 3.56 -17.66 -10.47
N GLY A 186 4.29 -16.56 -10.29
CA GLY A 186 4.24 -15.39 -11.18
C GLY A 186 3.12 -14.38 -10.87
N SER A 187 2.23 -14.65 -9.90
CA SER A 187 1.23 -13.67 -9.46
C SER A 187 1.81 -12.52 -8.63
N GLY A 188 3.08 -12.63 -8.20
CA GLY A 188 3.71 -11.73 -7.26
C GLY A 188 3.26 -11.96 -5.81
N ALA A 189 4.02 -11.37 -4.88
CA ALA A 189 3.80 -11.55 -3.44
C ALA A 189 2.48 -10.92 -2.98
N ILE A 190 1.61 -11.72 -2.35
CA ILE A 190 0.31 -11.25 -1.86
C ILE A 190 0.27 -11.15 -0.32
N TYR A 191 0.92 -12.06 0.41
CA TYR A 191 0.83 -12.11 1.87
C TYR A 191 2.17 -12.38 2.55
N ILE A 192 2.22 -12.09 3.85
CA ILE A 192 3.46 -11.84 4.61
C ILE A 192 4.23 -10.66 4.02
N ARG A 193 3.54 -9.52 3.88
CA ARG A 193 4.10 -8.24 3.39
C ARG A 193 4.18 -7.16 4.47
N ALA A 194 3.67 -7.46 5.66
CA ALA A 194 3.65 -6.49 6.76
C ALA A 194 5.01 -6.52 7.48
N ALA A 195 5.40 -5.39 8.06
CA ALA A 195 6.60 -5.29 8.89
C ALA A 195 6.65 -6.38 9.97
N GLY A 196 7.81 -7.02 10.14
CA GLY A 196 8.05 -8.04 11.16
C GLY A 196 7.23 -9.31 10.99
N THR A 197 6.58 -9.53 9.85
CA THR A 197 5.85 -10.79 9.60
C THR A 197 6.73 -11.80 8.89
N CYS A 198 6.76 -13.02 9.41
CA CYS A 198 7.43 -14.16 8.81
C CYS A 198 6.47 -15.37 8.77
N GLY A 199 6.73 -16.29 7.84
CA GLY A 199 6.08 -17.59 7.78
C GLY A 199 7.12 -18.68 7.80
N VAL A 200 6.73 -19.88 8.22
CA VAL A 200 7.65 -21.03 8.32
C VAL A 200 7.27 -22.07 7.29
N VAL A 201 8.25 -22.59 6.56
CA VAL A 201 8.08 -23.76 5.68
C VAL A 201 7.97 -25.01 6.54
N LEU A 202 6.82 -25.69 6.53
CA LEU A 202 6.58 -26.83 7.42
C LEU A 202 6.97 -28.17 6.80
N ARG A 203 6.51 -28.45 5.58
CA ARG A 203 6.82 -29.70 4.87
C ARG A 203 6.52 -29.57 3.38
N LYS A 204 7.13 -30.46 2.60
CA LYS A 204 6.96 -30.58 1.16
C LYS A 204 6.27 -31.90 0.86
N VAL A 205 5.21 -31.89 0.06
CA VAL A 205 4.43 -33.09 -0.30
C VAL A 205 4.06 -32.98 -1.78
N ASN A 206 4.44 -33.97 -2.58
CA ASN A 206 4.05 -34.11 -3.99
C ASN A 206 4.21 -32.82 -4.83
N GLY A 207 5.37 -32.17 -4.73
CA GLY A 207 5.64 -30.90 -5.44
C GLY A 207 4.98 -29.66 -4.83
N THR A 208 4.31 -29.79 -3.69
CA THR A 208 3.59 -28.70 -3.01
C THR A 208 4.23 -28.42 -1.66
N VAL A 209 4.09 -27.18 -1.18
CA VAL A 209 4.70 -26.76 0.09
C VAL A 209 3.64 -26.23 1.04
N ILE A 210 3.61 -26.76 2.25
CA ILE A 210 2.73 -26.30 3.31
C ILE A 210 3.50 -25.27 4.14
N ILE A 211 2.93 -24.07 4.27
CA ILE A 211 3.56 -22.94 4.95
C ILE A 211 2.65 -22.43 6.05
N GLN A 212 3.20 -22.17 7.23
CA GLN A 212 2.47 -21.57 8.34
C GLN A 212 2.38 -20.04 8.19
N LEU A 213 1.20 -19.43 8.41
CA LEU A 213 1.06 -17.96 8.49
C LEU A 213 1.52 -17.42 9.87
N PRO A 214 1.80 -16.12 9.96
CA PRO A 214 1.87 -15.40 11.25
C PRO A 214 0.62 -15.63 12.14
N SER A 215 -0.55 -15.85 11.54
CA SER A 215 -1.79 -16.17 12.27
C SER A 215 -1.86 -17.61 12.79
N LYS A 216 -0.75 -18.37 12.76
CA LYS A 216 -0.63 -19.81 13.04
C LYS A 216 -1.45 -20.73 12.14
N HIS A 217 -2.27 -20.17 11.24
CA HIS A 217 -3.06 -20.91 10.28
C HIS A 217 -2.15 -21.54 9.22
N GLN A 218 -2.30 -22.85 8.97
CA GLN A 218 -1.58 -23.54 7.92
C GLN A 218 -2.24 -23.23 6.59
N ILE A 219 -1.46 -22.78 5.61
CA ILE A 219 -2.01 -22.41 4.32
C ILE A 219 -1.04 -22.71 3.17
N GLN A 220 -1.51 -23.52 2.23
CA GLN A 220 -0.87 -23.98 1.01
C GLN A 220 -1.23 -23.09 -0.21
N LYS A 221 -1.96 -21.97 -0.04
CA LYS A 221 -1.44 -20.59 -0.25
C LYS A 221 -2.46 -19.45 0.13
N LYS A 222 -1.93 -18.25 0.44
CA LYS A 222 -2.31 -17.45 1.64
C LYS A 222 -3.36 -16.32 1.45
N ILE A 223 -3.96 -15.85 2.57
CA ILE A 223 -4.77 -14.60 2.70
C ILE A 223 -4.64 -13.93 4.10
N GLY A 224 -4.54 -12.59 4.13
CA GLY A 224 -4.81 -11.66 5.25
C GLY A 224 -3.64 -11.36 6.21
N LYS A 225 -3.74 -10.44 7.20
CA LYS A 225 -4.50 -9.17 7.45
C LYS A 225 -3.71 -8.38 8.56
N ALA A 226 -3.94 -7.07 8.80
CA ALA A 226 -3.07 -6.24 9.67
C ALA A 226 -3.76 -5.09 10.47
N GLY A 227 -3.05 -4.52 11.46
CA GLY A 227 -3.45 -3.40 12.37
C GLY A 227 -3.18 -1.98 11.80
N LYS A 228 -2.61 -0.99 12.50
CA LYS A 228 -2.52 -0.61 13.94
C LYS A 228 -2.91 0.90 13.97
N SER A 229 -3.56 1.45 15.00
CA SER A 229 -4.41 2.67 14.82
C SER A 229 -4.09 3.92 15.67
N ARG A 230 -3.53 4.98 15.05
CA ARG A 230 -3.87 6.40 15.33
C ARG A 230 -3.74 7.27 14.06
N TRP A 231 -2.69 8.09 13.91
CA TRP A 231 -2.50 9.17 12.90
C TRP A 231 -2.74 8.86 11.39
N LEU A 232 -2.82 7.59 11.00
CA LEU A 232 -2.87 7.04 9.63
C LEU A 232 -4.12 7.42 8.79
N GLY A 233 -4.81 8.51 9.11
CA GLY A 233 -6.08 8.89 8.48
C GLY A 233 -7.27 8.06 8.98
N ARG A 234 -7.22 7.64 10.25
CA ARG A 234 -8.26 6.85 10.92
C ARG A 234 -9.10 7.78 11.81
N ARG A 235 -10.38 7.99 11.47
CA ARG A 235 -11.35 8.83 12.20
C ARG A 235 -11.87 8.09 13.45
N PRO A 236 -12.30 8.83 14.50
CA PRO A 236 -12.89 8.23 15.69
C PRO A 236 -14.16 7.43 15.36
N SER A 237 -14.48 6.43 16.19
CA SER A 237 -15.73 5.68 16.11
C SER A 237 -16.94 6.57 16.41
N SER A 238 -18.13 6.15 15.96
CA SER A 238 -19.37 6.84 16.30
C SER A 238 -19.66 6.78 17.80
N GLY A 239 -20.19 7.86 18.38
CA GLY A 239 -20.67 7.90 19.76
C GLY A 239 -22.00 7.19 20.02
N TRP A 240 -22.64 6.66 18.98
CA TRP A 240 -23.91 5.93 19.13
C TRP A 240 -23.70 4.62 19.90
N TRP A 241 -24.31 4.55 21.08
CA TRP A 241 -24.28 3.36 21.93
C TRP A 241 -25.08 2.22 21.28
N LYS A 242 -24.51 1.01 21.29
CA LYS A 242 -25.18 -0.21 20.79
C LYS A 242 -25.11 -1.28 21.87
N ARG A 243 -26.25 -1.92 22.15
CA ARG A 243 -26.28 -3.11 23.00
C ARG A 243 -25.48 -4.24 22.33
N LYS A 244 -24.59 -4.88 23.08
CA LYS A 244 -23.84 -6.06 22.59
C LYS A 244 -24.83 -7.21 22.33
N GLY A 245 -24.75 -7.83 21.15
CA GLY A 245 -25.55 -9.02 20.82
C GLY A 245 -24.78 -10.33 21.08
N GLY A 246 -25.38 -11.49 20.77
CA GLY A 246 -24.77 -12.81 21.01
C GLY A 246 -23.48 -13.12 20.23
N TRP A 247 -23.16 -12.30 19.23
CA TRP A 247 -21.87 -12.32 18.52
C TRP A 247 -20.71 -11.78 19.37
N ALA A 248 -21.02 -10.92 20.35
CA ALA A 248 -20.03 -10.42 21.30
C ALA A 248 -19.68 -11.52 22.32
N GLY A 249 -18.46 -11.47 22.83
CA GLY A 249 -17.92 -12.49 23.74
C GLY A 249 -16.83 -13.33 23.10
N ARG A 250 -15.98 -13.92 23.93
CA ARG A 250 -14.85 -14.76 23.48
C ARG A 250 -15.40 -16.01 22.80
N LYS A 251 -14.97 -16.27 21.57
CA LYS A 251 -15.27 -17.51 20.85
C LYS A 251 -13.98 -18.31 20.75
N ILE A 252 -13.88 -19.39 21.52
CA ILE A 252 -12.79 -20.36 21.38
C ILE A 252 -13.18 -21.26 20.21
N ARG A 253 -12.53 -21.05 19.07
CA ARG A 253 -12.77 -21.84 17.86
C ARG A 253 -11.56 -22.73 17.60
N PRO A 254 -11.77 -23.96 17.11
CA PRO A 254 -10.66 -24.76 16.61
C PRO A 254 -9.97 -24.02 15.46
N LEU A 255 -8.71 -24.37 15.19
CA LEU A 255 -8.02 -23.84 14.03
C LEU A 255 -8.80 -24.20 12.76
N PRO A 256 -8.97 -23.26 11.81
CA PRO A 256 -9.59 -23.59 10.55
C PRO A 256 -8.75 -24.62 9.80
N PRO A 257 -9.37 -25.43 8.93
CA PRO A 257 -8.66 -26.44 8.16
C PRO A 257 -7.64 -25.80 7.20
N LEU A 258 -6.64 -26.59 6.80
CA LEU A 258 -5.64 -26.20 5.82
C LEU A 258 -6.30 -25.62 4.55
N ARG A 259 -5.91 -24.40 4.17
CA ARG A 259 -6.35 -23.81 2.91
C ARG A 259 -5.43 -24.23 1.77
N SER A 260 -5.93 -25.05 0.84
CA SER A 260 -5.24 -25.44 -0.39
C SER A 260 -5.54 -24.48 -1.54
N TYR A 261 -4.52 -24.13 -2.32
CA TYR A 261 -4.69 -23.55 -3.64
C TYR A 261 -3.92 -24.44 -4.62
N LEU A 262 -4.46 -25.65 -4.77
CA LEU A 262 -4.11 -26.62 -5.77
C LEU A 262 -5.40 -27.00 -6.47
N ASN A 263 -5.39 -26.98 -7.79
CA ASN A 263 -6.44 -27.59 -8.58
C ASN A 263 -6.02 -29.05 -8.78
N LEU A 264 -6.52 -29.95 -7.93
CA LEU A 264 -6.29 -31.37 -8.15
C LEU A 264 -7.11 -31.80 -9.37
N PRO A 265 -6.56 -32.64 -10.27
CA PRO A 265 -7.39 -33.28 -11.27
C PRO A 265 -8.52 -34.05 -10.58
N PRO A 266 -9.70 -34.16 -11.20
CA PRO A 266 -10.76 -35.01 -10.67
C PRO A 266 -10.18 -36.41 -10.41
N ARG A 267 -10.49 -37.00 -9.24
CA ARG A 267 -10.09 -38.38 -8.97
C ARG A 267 -10.80 -39.27 -9.98
N ASP A 268 -10.04 -40.02 -10.77
CA ASP A 268 -10.61 -41.09 -11.58
C ASP A 268 -11.37 -42.03 -10.64
N LYS A 269 -12.68 -42.18 -10.89
CA LYS A 269 -13.51 -43.15 -10.19
C LYS A 269 -13.18 -44.50 -10.81
N SER A 270 -12.18 -45.18 -10.24
CA SER A 270 -11.96 -46.62 -10.46
C SER A 270 -13.05 -47.43 -9.77
#